data_AF-A0A9D2KSI7-F1
#
_entry.id   AF-A0A9D2KSI7-F1
#
_cell.length_a   1.000
_cell.length_b   1.000
_cell.length_c   1.000
_cell.angle_alpha   90.00
_cell.angle_beta   90.00
_cell.angle_gamma   90.00
#
_symmetry.space_group_name_H-M   'P 1'
#
loop_
_entity.id
_entity.type
_entity.pdbx_description
1 polymer ?
#
loop_
_entity_poly.entity_id
_entity_poly.type
_entity_poly.pdbx_seq_one_letter_code
_entity_poly.pdbx_strand_id
1 'polypeptide(L)'
;MSNDNLAGVWTRKGLDKLAAQLAGGEAVTIRNIALGDGGGSVPPALESMTTLLGEQWRGVVNTVEIDPDSQSSVIVESVIPYSVGGWFIREWGLFDADGDLVAYGPHTEFYKPVLESGSGAELLERIKLPISNQSQINLVLSSDVLATRNYVDKAVGKVAEVVEDIRTPLSARWQLTQAVSNGGALALPEGVSYLPGNKALMLFYDGVACAEGLCFEEIGANDAASSSVKLLFDAPQGAEMEVRVLGHSAAKPLTE
;
A
#
# COMPACT_ATOMS: atom_id res chain seq x y z
N MET A 1 1.98 -28.09 -6.84
CA MET A 1 3.33 -28.44 -6.37
C MET A 1 4.03 -27.11 -6.14
N SER A 2 4.25 -26.71 -4.87
CA SER A 2 4.92 -25.43 -4.59
C SER A 2 6.37 -25.52 -5.03
N ASN A 3 6.85 -24.51 -5.76
CA ASN A 3 8.24 -24.37 -6.16
C ASN A 3 9.09 -23.90 -4.96
N ASP A 4 9.12 -24.68 -3.87
CA ASP A 4 9.92 -24.35 -2.68
C ASP A 4 11.43 -24.28 -2.99
N ASN A 5 11.88 -24.87 -4.11
CA ASN A 5 13.26 -24.82 -4.59
C ASN A 5 13.69 -23.47 -5.19
N LEU A 6 12.76 -22.53 -5.39
CA LEU A 6 13.07 -21.19 -5.92
C LEU A 6 12.88 -20.08 -4.87
N ALA A 7 12.61 -20.45 -3.62
CA ALA A 7 12.46 -19.48 -2.55
C ALA A 7 13.83 -18.89 -2.17
N GLY A 8 13.88 -17.56 -2.10
CA GLY A 8 15.05 -16.85 -1.59
C GLY A 8 15.21 -16.94 -0.09
N VAL A 9 16.41 -16.63 0.38
CA VAL A 9 16.79 -16.60 1.78
C VAL A 9 17.38 -15.24 2.15
N TRP A 10 17.21 -14.84 3.41
CA TRP A 10 17.99 -13.75 3.97
C TRP A 10 19.43 -14.20 4.14
N THR A 11 20.39 -13.35 3.78
CA THR A 11 21.80 -13.63 4.05
C THR A 11 22.08 -13.46 5.54
N ARG A 12 23.22 -13.98 6.03
CA ARG A 12 23.70 -13.73 7.39
C ARG A 12 23.73 -12.23 7.69
N LYS A 13 24.24 -11.43 6.74
CA LYS A 13 24.34 -9.98 6.85
C LYS A 13 22.96 -9.32 6.92
N GLY A 14 22.01 -9.78 6.11
CA GLY A 14 20.62 -9.32 6.16
C GLY A 14 19.96 -9.62 7.50
N LEU A 15 20.10 -10.86 8.00
CA LEU A 15 19.60 -11.27 9.30
C LEU A 15 20.22 -10.44 10.44
N ASP A 16 21.52 -10.17 10.39
CA ASP A 16 22.21 -9.35 11.40
C ASP A 16 21.67 -7.90 11.40
N LYS A 17 21.44 -7.32 10.22
CA LYS A 17 20.86 -5.97 10.10
C LYS A 17 19.40 -5.91 10.56
N LEU A 18 18.61 -6.93 10.24
CA LEU A 18 17.25 -7.06 10.77
C LEU A 18 17.28 -7.17 12.29
N ALA A 19 18.15 -8.00 12.87
CA ALA A 19 18.28 -8.12 14.32
C ALA A 19 18.72 -6.79 14.98
N ALA A 20 19.60 -6.02 14.33
CA ALA A 20 20.00 -4.69 14.80
C ALA A 20 18.83 -3.70 14.79
N GLN A 21 18.00 -3.72 13.74
CA GLN A 21 16.78 -2.91 13.66
C GLN A 21 15.82 -3.24 14.82
N LEU A 22 15.65 -4.52 15.16
CA LEU A 22 14.83 -4.94 16.31
C LEU A 22 15.32 -4.39 17.64
N ALA A 23 16.63 -4.20 17.77
CA ALA A 23 17.25 -3.62 18.94
C ALA A 23 17.19 -2.08 18.96
N GLY A 24 16.43 -1.45 18.04
CA GLY A 24 16.33 0.00 17.90
C GLY A 24 17.36 0.63 16.96
N GLY A 25 18.01 -0.18 16.12
CA GLY A 25 18.90 0.28 15.06
C GLY A 25 18.16 0.89 13.87
N GLU A 26 18.93 1.29 12.85
CA GLU A 26 18.39 1.87 11.62
C GLU A 26 17.56 0.87 10.81
N ALA A 27 16.63 1.43 10.03
CA ALA A 27 15.76 0.65 9.18
C ALA A 27 16.50 0.06 7.97
N VAL A 28 16.32 -1.23 7.71
CA VAL A 28 16.93 -1.90 6.55
C VAL A 28 16.23 -1.43 5.27
N THR A 29 16.94 -0.66 4.46
CA THR A 29 16.41 -0.09 3.20
C THR A 29 16.98 -0.85 2.02
N ILE A 30 16.16 -1.65 1.32
CA ILE A 30 16.58 -2.32 0.09
C ILE A 30 16.63 -1.29 -1.03
N ARG A 31 17.82 -1.11 -1.60
CA ARG A 31 18.09 -0.08 -2.62
C ARG A 31 18.28 -0.66 -4.00
N ASN A 32 18.97 -1.79 -4.10
CA ASN A 32 19.35 -2.37 -5.38
C ASN A 32 18.94 -3.83 -5.49
N ILE A 33 18.60 -4.21 -6.72
CA ILE A 33 18.43 -5.58 -7.15
C ILE A 33 19.59 -5.91 -8.10
N ALA A 34 20.17 -7.09 -7.97
CA ALA A 34 21.11 -7.60 -8.95
C ALA A 34 20.63 -8.95 -9.47
N LEU A 35 20.99 -9.23 -10.71
CA LEU A 35 20.66 -10.45 -11.43
C LEU A 35 21.92 -11.02 -12.04
N GLY A 36 22.01 -12.34 -12.02
CA GLY A 36 23.19 -13.05 -12.48
C GLY A 36 22.88 -14.31 -13.25
N ASP A 37 23.91 -14.80 -13.93
CA ASP A 37 23.87 -16.05 -14.68
C ASP A 37 24.21 -17.29 -13.85
N GLY A 38 24.43 -17.12 -12.54
CA GLY A 38 24.70 -18.19 -11.59
C GLY A 38 26.03 -18.92 -11.84
N GLY A 39 26.93 -18.37 -12.64
CA GLY A 39 28.15 -19.07 -13.07
C GLY A 39 27.89 -20.20 -14.07
N GLY A 40 26.75 -20.15 -14.78
CA GLY A 40 26.39 -21.13 -15.82
C GLY A 40 25.31 -22.13 -15.44
N SER A 41 24.90 -22.20 -14.17
CA SER A 41 23.82 -23.07 -13.69
C SER A 41 22.98 -22.36 -12.60
N VAL A 42 21.80 -22.89 -12.28
CA VAL A 42 20.96 -22.32 -11.20
C VAL A 42 21.59 -22.66 -9.84
N PRO A 43 22.05 -21.68 -9.06
CA PRO A 43 22.72 -21.92 -7.80
C PRO A 43 21.73 -22.18 -6.66
N PRO A 44 22.13 -22.87 -5.57
CA PRO A 44 21.29 -23.04 -4.40
C PRO A 44 21.13 -21.73 -3.61
N ALA A 45 19.98 -21.53 -2.96
CA ALA A 45 19.79 -20.45 -1.99
C ALA A 45 20.63 -20.71 -0.73
N LEU A 46 21.60 -19.86 -0.42
CA LEU A 46 22.47 -20.01 0.75
C LEU A 46 22.54 -18.71 1.55
N GLU A 47 22.35 -18.79 2.88
CA GLU A 47 22.45 -17.62 3.77
C GLU A 47 23.88 -17.06 3.85
N SER A 48 24.89 -17.87 3.53
CA SER A 48 26.30 -17.47 3.56
C SER A 48 26.72 -16.59 2.37
N MET A 49 25.81 -16.34 1.41
CA MET A 49 26.13 -15.53 0.25
C MET A 49 26.42 -14.09 0.65
N THR A 50 27.49 -13.55 0.08
CA THR A 50 27.91 -12.15 0.24
C THR A 50 27.93 -11.39 -1.08
N THR A 51 27.99 -12.12 -2.20
CA THR A 51 27.89 -11.63 -3.57
C THR A 51 27.12 -12.66 -4.41
N LEU A 52 26.65 -12.25 -5.60
CA LEU A 52 26.18 -13.18 -6.62
C LEU A 52 27.36 -13.99 -7.20
N LEU A 53 27.09 -15.16 -7.76
CA LEU A 53 28.12 -16.00 -8.40
C LEU A 53 28.53 -15.48 -9.79
N GLY A 54 27.62 -14.85 -10.51
CA GLY A 54 27.83 -14.31 -11.83
C GLY A 54 26.94 -13.10 -12.08
N GLU A 55 27.14 -12.02 -11.32
CA GLU A 55 26.40 -10.76 -11.50
C GLU A 55 26.59 -10.22 -12.93
N GLN A 56 25.48 -10.06 -13.65
CA GLN A 56 25.48 -9.50 -15.01
C GLN A 56 24.81 -8.12 -15.05
N TRP A 57 23.93 -7.84 -14.08
CA TRP A 57 23.22 -6.57 -14.00
C TRP A 57 22.86 -6.21 -12.57
N ARG A 58 22.90 -4.90 -12.29
CA ARG A 58 22.41 -4.30 -11.05
C ARG A 58 21.61 -3.05 -11.37
N GLY A 59 20.45 -2.92 -10.75
CA GLY A 59 19.53 -1.79 -10.90
C GLY A 59 19.03 -1.26 -9.57
N VAL A 60 18.37 -0.10 -9.62
CA VAL A 60 17.64 0.45 -8.48
C VAL A 60 16.30 -0.28 -8.38
N VAL A 61 15.88 -0.57 -7.16
CA VAL A 61 14.55 -1.14 -6.90
C VAL A 61 13.48 -0.09 -7.19
N ASN A 62 12.45 -0.48 -7.94
CA ASN A 62 11.35 0.41 -8.29
C ASN A 62 10.27 0.41 -7.20
N THR A 63 9.94 -0.77 -6.67
CA THR A 63 8.92 -0.97 -5.64
C THR A 63 9.35 -2.04 -4.65
N VAL A 64 9.07 -1.80 -3.38
CA VAL A 64 9.07 -2.81 -2.32
C VAL A 64 7.67 -2.76 -1.72
N GLU A 65 6.92 -3.84 -1.69
CA GLU A 65 5.59 -3.86 -1.08
C GLU A 65 5.38 -5.13 -0.27
N ILE A 66 4.53 -5.09 0.76
CA ILE A 66 4.06 -6.31 1.40
C ILE A 66 3.18 -7.04 0.38
N ASP A 67 3.37 -8.36 0.25
CA ASP A 67 2.55 -9.17 -0.65
C ASP A 67 1.07 -9.07 -0.19
N PRO A 68 0.16 -8.56 -1.04
CA PRO A 68 -1.24 -8.37 -0.68
C PRO A 68 -1.96 -9.71 -0.41
N ASP A 69 -1.47 -10.81 -1.00
CA ASP A 69 -2.04 -12.15 -0.82
C ASP A 69 -1.42 -12.88 0.37
N SER A 70 -0.23 -12.46 0.82
CA SER A 70 0.54 -13.14 1.84
C SER A 70 1.36 -12.17 2.69
N GLN A 71 0.78 -11.82 3.81
CA GLN A 71 1.36 -10.96 4.84
C GLN A 71 2.70 -11.45 5.46
N SER A 72 3.18 -12.64 5.08
CA SER A 72 4.48 -13.22 5.47
C SER A 72 5.57 -13.05 4.41
N SER A 73 5.38 -12.16 3.42
CA SER A 73 6.34 -11.94 2.35
C SER A 73 6.31 -10.50 1.85
N VAL A 74 7.47 -10.05 1.37
CA VAL A 74 7.61 -8.79 0.63
C VAL A 74 7.92 -9.08 -0.82
N ILE A 75 7.46 -8.18 -1.68
CA ILE A 75 7.64 -8.21 -3.11
C ILE A 75 8.56 -7.06 -3.47
N VAL A 76 9.63 -7.38 -4.18
CA VAL A 76 10.60 -6.41 -4.67
C VAL A 76 10.58 -6.44 -6.18
N GLU A 77 10.33 -5.31 -6.82
CA GLU A 77 10.28 -5.20 -8.27
C GLU A 77 11.33 -4.27 -8.83
N SER A 78 11.80 -4.62 -10.03
CA SER A 78 12.66 -3.76 -10.81
C SER A 78 12.48 -3.99 -12.29
N VAL A 79 12.67 -2.93 -13.06
CA VAL A 79 12.65 -3.00 -14.53
C VAL A 79 14.08 -3.14 -15.05
N ILE A 80 14.32 -4.21 -15.80
CA ILE A 80 15.55 -4.42 -16.55
C ILE A 80 15.35 -3.81 -17.94
N PRO A 81 16.18 -2.83 -18.34
CA PRO A 81 16.03 -2.16 -19.63
C PRO A 81 16.18 -3.13 -20.81
N TYR A 82 15.56 -2.78 -21.94
CA TYR A 82 15.67 -3.54 -23.19
C TYR A 82 17.11 -3.64 -23.73
N SER A 83 17.99 -2.70 -23.35
CA SER A 83 19.40 -2.66 -23.72
C SER A 83 20.27 -3.65 -22.94
N VAL A 84 19.73 -4.29 -21.90
CA VAL A 84 20.43 -5.26 -21.06
C VAL A 84 19.84 -6.65 -21.30
N GLY A 85 20.71 -7.61 -21.64
CA GLY A 85 20.34 -8.99 -21.93
C GLY A 85 21.46 -9.74 -22.65
N GLY A 86 21.12 -10.84 -23.31
CA GLY A 86 22.07 -11.74 -24.00
C GLY A 86 22.58 -12.88 -23.11
N TRP A 87 21.99 -13.08 -21.94
CA TRP A 87 22.40 -14.07 -20.94
C TRP A 87 21.18 -14.65 -20.24
N PHE A 88 21.37 -15.78 -19.55
CA PHE A 88 20.34 -16.44 -18.76
C PHE A 88 20.32 -15.89 -17.35
N ILE A 89 19.17 -15.43 -16.88
CA ILE A 89 18.94 -15.09 -15.48
C ILE A 89 18.74 -16.38 -14.70
N ARG A 90 19.57 -16.59 -13.67
CA ARG A 90 19.57 -17.79 -12.83
C ARG A 90 19.68 -17.52 -11.34
N GLU A 91 20.05 -16.32 -10.95
CA GLU A 91 20.11 -15.88 -9.57
C GLU A 91 19.70 -14.42 -9.45
N TRP A 92 19.29 -14.05 -8.24
CA TRP A 92 19.02 -12.68 -7.87
C TRP A 92 19.61 -12.38 -6.49
N GLY A 93 19.91 -11.10 -6.26
CA GLY A 93 20.30 -10.60 -4.95
C GLY A 93 19.70 -9.23 -4.68
N LEU A 94 19.40 -8.98 -3.41
CA LEU A 94 18.89 -7.70 -2.93
C LEU A 94 19.94 -7.07 -2.04
N PHE A 95 20.24 -5.81 -2.32
CA PHE A 95 21.25 -5.02 -1.63
C PHE A 95 20.62 -3.83 -0.94
N ASP A 96 21.12 -3.52 0.25
CA ASP A 96 20.68 -2.35 0.99
C ASP A 96 21.41 -1.06 0.58
N ALA A 97 21.09 0.04 1.28
CA ALA A 97 21.69 1.35 1.05
C ALA A 97 23.21 1.41 1.30
N ASP A 98 23.75 0.51 2.11
CA ASP A 98 25.20 0.40 2.37
C ASP A 98 25.91 -0.47 1.32
N GLY A 99 25.16 -1.08 0.41
CA GLY A 99 25.66 -1.99 -0.62
C GLY A 99 25.92 -3.41 -0.12
N ASP A 100 25.39 -3.77 1.06
CA ASP A 100 25.47 -5.13 1.60
C ASP A 100 24.41 -6.02 0.95
N LEU A 101 24.78 -7.25 0.56
CA LEU A 101 23.82 -8.25 0.09
C LEU A 101 22.99 -8.76 1.28
N VAL A 102 21.71 -8.38 1.35
CA VAL A 102 20.81 -8.70 2.46
C VAL A 102 19.92 -9.91 2.19
N ALA A 103 19.60 -10.18 0.93
CA ALA A 103 18.86 -11.38 0.55
C ALA A 103 19.33 -11.91 -0.81
N TYR A 104 19.15 -13.21 -1.00
CA TYR A 104 19.67 -13.92 -2.16
C TYR A 104 18.76 -15.10 -2.51
N GLY A 105 18.63 -15.40 -3.80
CA GLY A 105 17.93 -16.60 -4.21
C GLY A 105 18.17 -17.02 -5.66
N PRO A 106 17.81 -18.28 -5.98
CA PRO A 106 17.77 -18.77 -7.34
C PRO A 106 16.65 -18.12 -8.15
N HIS A 107 16.86 -18.07 -9.46
CA HIS A 107 15.86 -17.73 -10.46
C HIS A 107 15.69 -18.90 -11.43
N THR A 108 14.46 -19.15 -11.88
CA THR A 108 14.23 -20.15 -12.94
C THR A 108 15.03 -19.74 -14.17
N GLU A 109 15.74 -20.65 -14.82
CA GLU A 109 16.52 -20.28 -16.00
C GLU A 109 15.66 -19.54 -17.03
N PHE A 110 15.98 -18.26 -17.26
CA PHE A 110 15.23 -17.37 -18.15
C PHE A 110 16.19 -16.63 -19.06
N TYR A 111 16.08 -16.82 -20.37
CA TYR A 111 16.88 -16.08 -21.33
C TYR A 111 16.32 -14.67 -21.56
N LYS A 112 17.07 -13.64 -21.16
CA LYS A 112 16.70 -12.25 -21.42
C LYS A 112 17.28 -11.79 -22.75
N PRO A 113 16.48 -11.60 -23.83
CA PRO A 113 17.01 -11.11 -25.09
C PRO A 113 17.44 -9.64 -24.99
N VAL A 114 18.38 -9.25 -25.85
CA VAL A 114 18.90 -7.89 -25.99
C VAL A 114 18.47 -7.30 -27.33
N LEU A 115 18.36 -5.98 -27.42
CA LEU A 115 17.93 -5.29 -28.63
C LEU A 115 18.75 -5.69 -29.89
N GLU A 116 20.04 -5.95 -29.74
CA GLU A 116 20.92 -6.37 -30.85
C GLU A 116 20.51 -7.71 -31.48
N SER A 117 19.77 -8.56 -30.77
CA SER A 117 19.18 -9.78 -31.33
C SER A 117 17.85 -9.54 -32.06
N GLY A 118 17.46 -8.28 -32.30
CA GLY A 118 16.25 -7.90 -33.05
C GLY A 118 14.95 -7.95 -32.24
N SER A 119 15.02 -8.21 -30.93
CA SER A 119 13.87 -8.29 -30.02
C SER A 119 14.28 -7.88 -28.61
N GLY A 120 14.41 -6.57 -28.38
CA GLY A 120 14.64 -6.01 -27.05
C GLY A 120 13.30 -5.75 -26.36
N ALA A 121 13.04 -6.41 -25.24
CA ALA A 121 11.90 -6.14 -24.38
C ALA A 121 12.39 -5.69 -22.99
N GLU A 122 11.66 -4.77 -22.37
CA GLU A 122 11.79 -4.50 -20.95
C GLU A 122 11.29 -5.71 -20.16
N LEU A 123 12.00 -6.11 -19.11
CA LEU A 123 11.58 -7.18 -18.22
C LEU A 123 11.30 -6.58 -16.84
N LEU A 124 10.07 -6.78 -16.35
CA LEU A 124 9.72 -6.51 -14.96
C LEU A 124 10.06 -7.76 -14.14
N GLU A 125 11.12 -7.67 -13.35
CA GLU A 125 11.51 -8.72 -12.41
C GLU A 125 10.77 -8.51 -11.09
N ARG A 126 10.21 -9.59 -10.54
CA ARG A 126 9.39 -9.56 -9.32
C ARG A 126 9.84 -10.67 -8.38
N ILE A 127 10.56 -10.29 -7.32
CA ILE A 127 11.10 -11.20 -6.31
C ILE A 127 10.19 -11.25 -5.10
N LYS A 128 9.80 -12.45 -4.69
CA LYS A 128 9.06 -12.69 -3.45
C LYS A 128 10.04 -13.16 -2.36
N LEU A 129 10.20 -12.35 -1.32
CA LEU A 129 11.09 -12.62 -0.19
C LEU A 129 10.27 -12.89 1.07
N PRO A 130 10.39 -14.07 1.72
CA PRO A 130 9.68 -14.35 2.96
C PRO A 130 10.20 -13.48 4.11
N ILE A 131 9.29 -13.04 4.99
CA ILE A 131 9.59 -12.29 6.22
C ILE A 131 8.92 -12.94 7.44
N SER A 132 9.62 -12.95 8.57
CA SER A 132 9.18 -13.67 9.78
C SER A 132 8.22 -12.86 10.67
N ASN A 133 8.25 -11.53 10.60
CA ASN A 133 7.31 -10.68 11.35
C ASN A 133 7.23 -9.24 10.78
N GLN A 134 6.02 -8.78 10.48
CA GLN A 134 5.74 -7.45 9.89
C GLN A 134 6.06 -6.29 10.85
N SER A 135 5.80 -6.46 12.15
CA SER A 135 5.86 -5.39 13.16
C SER A 135 7.27 -4.86 13.46
N GLN A 136 8.25 -5.35 12.72
CA GLN A 136 9.65 -5.40 13.11
C GLN A 136 10.58 -5.01 11.96
N ILE A 137 10.08 -4.99 10.73
CA ILE A 137 10.85 -4.64 9.54
C ILE A 137 10.23 -3.38 8.94
N ASN A 138 10.72 -2.21 9.36
CA ASN A 138 10.55 -1.00 8.56
C ASN A 138 11.45 -1.15 7.33
N LEU A 139 10.91 -1.70 6.25
CA LEU A 139 11.51 -1.61 4.94
C LEU A 139 11.13 -0.24 4.37
N VAL A 140 12.10 0.68 4.35
CA VAL A 140 11.83 2.02 3.85
C VAL A 140 11.65 1.97 2.33
N LEU A 141 10.51 2.49 1.89
CA LEU A 141 10.11 2.66 0.50
C LEU A 141 10.88 3.82 -0.13
N SER A 142 12.15 3.64 -0.49
CA SER A 142 12.86 4.65 -1.29
C SER A 142 12.84 4.25 -2.76
N SER A 143 11.80 4.70 -3.46
CA SER A 143 11.73 4.67 -4.93
C SER A 143 12.02 6.07 -5.46
N ASP A 144 13.25 6.30 -5.92
CA ASP A 144 13.64 7.54 -6.62
C ASP A 144 13.43 7.46 -8.14
N VAL A 145 12.87 6.35 -8.68
CA VAL A 145 12.87 6.07 -10.13
C VAL A 145 11.59 5.36 -10.60
N LEU A 146 11.08 5.84 -11.76
CA LEU A 146 10.02 5.27 -12.62
C LEU A 146 8.95 4.42 -11.92
N ALA A 147 7.82 5.06 -11.62
CA ALA A 147 6.60 4.37 -11.27
C ALA A 147 6.15 3.41 -12.38
N THR A 148 5.82 2.16 -12.01
CA THR A 148 5.23 1.21 -12.94
C THR A 148 3.84 1.70 -13.38
N ARG A 149 3.39 1.34 -14.60
CA ARG A 149 2.02 1.68 -15.05
C ARG A 149 0.96 1.22 -14.05
N ASN A 150 1.11 0.02 -13.48
CA ASN A 150 0.19 -0.51 -12.47
C ASN A 150 0.17 0.36 -11.20
N TYR A 151 1.32 0.86 -10.73
CA TYR A 151 1.37 1.80 -9.62
C TYR A 151 0.61 3.09 -9.95
N VAL A 152 0.84 3.65 -11.15
CA VAL A 152 0.13 4.85 -11.62
C VAL A 152 -1.37 4.58 -11.76
N ASP A 153 -1.78 3.45 -12.34
CA ASP A 153 -3.18 3.08 -12.53
C ASP A 153 -3.89 2.89 -11.18
N LYS A 154 -3.24 2.27 -10.20
CA LYS A 154 -3.75 2.16 -8.82
C LYS A 154 -3.87 3.54 -8.15
N ALA A 155 -2.86 4.39 -8.28
CA ALA A 155 -2.86 5.74 -7.69
C ALA A 155 -3.94 6.63 -8.33
N VAL A 156 -4.04 6.61 -9.67
CA VAL A 156 -5.08 7.33 -10.43
C VAL A 156 -6.46 6.76 -10.11
N GLY A 157 -6.60 5.45 -9.92
CA GLY A 157 -7.84 4.81 -9.48
C GLY A 157 -8.32 5.33 -8.12
N LYS A 158 -7.44 5.40 -7.12
CA LYS A 158 -7.76 5.99 -5.80
C LYS A 158 -8.17 7.47 -5.92
N VAL A 159 -7.47 8.25 -6.75
CA VAL A 159 -7.84 9.65 -7.00
C VAL A 159 -9.20 9.75 -7.70
N ALA A 160 -9.49 8.87 -8.66
CA ALA A 160 -10.77 8.84 -9.36
C ALA A 160 -11.92 8.49 -8.40
N GLU A 161 -11.73 7.56 -7.47
CA GLU A 161 -12.70 7.24 -6.41
C GLU A 161 -13.00 8.47 -5.54
N VAL A 162 -11.96 9.15 -5.04
CA VAL A 162 -12.10 10.40 -4.27
C VAL A 162 -12.83 11.47 -5.09
N VAL A 163 -12.52 11.60 -6.38
CA VAL A 163 -13.16 12.58 -7.27
C VAL A 163 -14.64 12.25 -7.48
N GLU A 164 -15.00 10.98 -7.67
CA GLU A 164 -16.40 10.56 -7.83
C GLU A 164 -17.19 10.69 -6.51
N ASP A 165 -16.57 10.41 -5.36
CA ASP A 165 -17.12 10.71 -4.02
C ASP A 165 -17.38 12.22 -3.83
N ILE A 166 -16.47 13.07 -4.30
CA ILE A 166 -16.67 14.53 -4.24
C ILE A 166 -17.78 14.97 -5.22
N ARG A 167 -17.88 14.32 -6.39
CA ARG A 167 -18.83 14.69 -7.44
C ARG A 167 -20.27 14.39 -7.08
N THR A 168 -20.52 13.33 -6.33
CA THR A 168 -21.87 12.90 -5.93
C THR A 168 -22.01 13.05 -4.41
N PRO A 169 -22.52 14.19 -3.91
CA PRO A 169 -22.68 14.38 -2.47
C PRO A 169 -23.54 13.26 -1.88
N LEU A 170 -23.02 12.58 -0.88
CA LEU A 170 -23.76 11.57 -0.14
C LEU A 170 -24.89 12.26 0.60
N SER A 171 -26.12 12.04 0.13
CA SER A 171 -27.30 12.65 0.70
C SER A 171 -28.38 11.61 1.00
N ALA A 172 -29.04 11.76 2.13
CA ALA A 172 -30.20 10.95 2.47
C ALA A 172 -31.27 11.81 3.12
N ARG A 173 -32.53 11.45 2.87
CA ARG A 173 -33.71 12.07 3.47
C ARG A 173 -34.57 10.97 4.06
N TRP A 174 -34.98 11.12 5.31
CA TRP A 174 -35.70 10.09 6.05
C TRP A 174 -36.62 10.71 7.10
N GLN A 175 -37.52 9.89 7.65
CA GLN A 175 -38.36 10.26 8.79
C GLN A 175 -37.89 9.53 10.05
N LEU A 176 -37.92 10.23 11.18
CA LEU A 176 -37.57 9.64 12.46
C LEU A 176 -38.57 8.54 12.86
N THR A 177 -38.07 7.34 13.10
CA THR A 177 -38.90 6.22 13.60
C THR A 177 -39.16 6.32 15.10
N GLN A 178 -38.35 7.08 15.82
CA GLN A 178 -38.45 7.37 17.26
C GLN A 178 -38.04 8.82 17.53
N ALA A 179 -38.58 9.42 18.59
CA ALA A 179 -38.18 10.76 19.00
C ALA A 179 -36.72 10.78 19.49
N VAL A 180 -35.99 11.85 19.19
CA VAL A 180 -34.63 12.11 19.70
C VAL A 180 -34.69 13.34 20.60
N SER A 181 -34.36 13.18 21.87
CA SER A 181 -34.34 14.30 22.82
C SER A 181 -33.14 15.22 22.60
N ASN A 182 -33.19 16.43 23.14
CA ASN A 182 -32.04 17.32 23.24
C ASN A 182 -30.85 16.60 23.91
N GLY A 183 -29.68 16.68 23.29
CA GLY A 183 -28.47 15.97 23.68
C GLY A 183 -28.42 14.51 23.23
N GLY A 184 -29.48 14.01 22.59
CA GLY A 184 -29.58 12.64 22.09
C GLY A 184 -28.80 12.42 20.80
N ALA A 185 -28.38 11.17 20.59
CA ALA A 185 -27.71 10.77 19.36
C ALA A 185 -28.75 10.47 18.26
N LEU A 186 -28.65 11.19 17.15
CA LEU A 186 -29.35 10.90 15.91
C LEU A 186 -28.47 9.98 15.06
N ALA A 187 -28.95 8.77 14.82
CA ALA A 187 -28.34 7.86 13.86
C ALA A 187 -28.61 8.32 12.42
N LEU A 188 -27.57 8.32 11.58
CA LEU A 188 -27.69 8.55 10.15
C LEU A 188 -28.15 7.26 9.45
N PRO A 189 -28.80 7.36 8.28
CA PRO A 189 -29.20 6.20 7.49
C PRO A 189 -28.02 5.31 7.11
N GLU A 190 -28.30 4.04 6.81
CA GLU A 190 -27.29 3.08 6.34
C GLU A 190 -26.55 3.62 5.11
N GLY A 191 -25.23 3.44 5.09
CA GLY A 191 -24.37 3.96 4.03
C GLY A 191 -24.01 5.44 4.17
N VAL A 192 -24.60 6.17 5.13
CA VAL A 192 -24.23 7.57 5.42
C VAL A 192 -23.24 7.64 6.57
N SER A 193 -22.02 8.09 6.26
CA SER A 193 -21.00 8.40 7.26
C SER A 193 -20.21 9.64 6.88
N TYR A 194 -19.55 10.25 7.86
CA TYR A 194 -18.71 11.43 7.69
C TYR A 194 -17.50 11.35 8.62
N LEU A 195 -16.46 12.14 8.35
CA LEU A 195 -15.30 12.29 9.23
C LEU A 195 -15.48 13.53 10.12
N PRO A 196 -15.63 13.37 11.45
CA PRO A 196 -15.74 14.49 12.38
C PRO A 196 -14.55 15.46 12.26
N GLY A 197 -14.81 16.74 12.53
CA GLY A 197 -13.83 17.83 12.49
C GLY A 197 -13.67 18.50 11.12
N ASN A 198 -14.12 17.86 10.04
CA ASN A 198 -13.91 18.36 8.66
C ASN A 198 -14.98 19.33 8.15
N LYS A 199 -16.02 19.61 8.94
CA LYS A 199 -17.11 20.55 8.57
C LYS A 199 -17.80 20.18 7.25
N ALA A 200 -17.87 18.88 6.97
CA ALA A 200 -18.42 18.31 5.75
C ALA A 200 -19.93 18.05 5.84
N LEU A 201 -20.51 18.07 7.05
CA LEU A 201 -21.89 17.67 7.28
C LEU A 201 -22.86 18.86 7.24
N MET A 202 -23.87 18.78 6.38
CA MET A 202 -25.07 19.61 6.47
C MET A 202 -26.25 18.77 6.93
N LEU A 203 -26.85 19.16 8.05
CA LEU A 203 -28.09 18.58 8.53
C LEU A 203 -29.26 19.52 8.23
N PHE A 204 -30.42 18.96 7.94
CA PHE A 204 -31.67 19.68 7.74
C PHE A 204 -32.77 19.02 8.57
N TYR A 205 -33.57 19.84 9.22
CA TYR A 205 -34.73 19.44 10.02
C TYR A 205 -35.98 20.11 9.45
N ASP A 206 -36.99 19.32 9.04
CA ASP A 206 -38.22 19.78 8.39
C ASP A 206 -37.95 20.77 7.23
N GLY A 207 -36.88 20.49 6.46
CA GLY A 207 -36.45 21.30 5.31
C GLY A 207 -35.65 22.56 5.65
N VAL A 208 -35.40 22.85 6.93
CA VAL A 208 -34.58 23.99 7.38
C VAL A 208 -33.15 23.53 7.67
N ALA A 209 -32.17 24.25 7.13
CA ALA A 209 -30.76 23.96 7.40
C ALA A 209 -30.44 24.16 8.89
N CYS A 210 -29.84 23.13 9.47
CA CYS A 210 -29.37 23.10 10.84
C CYS A 210 -27.87 23.46 10.85
N ALA A 211 -27.51 24.49 11.60
CA ALA A 211 -26.11 24.86 11.79
C ALA A 211 -25.47 24.05 12.93
N GLU A 212 -24.22 23.64 12.72
CA GLU A 212 -23.42 22.99 13.76
C GLU A 212 -23.23 23.92 14.97
N GLY A 213 -23.28 23.38 16.18
CA GLY A 213 -23.21 24.12 17.46
C GLY A 213 -24.50 24.83 17.86
N LEU A 214 -25.48 24.92 16.95
CA LEU A 214 -26.83 25.43 17.25
C LEU A 214 -27.86 24.30 17.28
N CYS A 215 -27.81 23.42 16.27
CA CYS A 215 -28.79 22.37 16.08
C CYS A 215 -28.21 20.97 16.31
N PHE A 216 -26.92 20.77 16.02
CA PHE A 216 -26.25 19.50 16.22
C PHE A 216 -24.75 19.69 16.52
N GLU A 217 -24.13 18.66 17.10
CA GLU A 217 -22.68 18.50 17.25
C GLU A 217 -22.25 17.20 16.59
N GLU A 218 -21.08 17.20 15.96
CA GLU A 218 -20.47 15.98 15.42
C GLU A 218 -20.07 15.03 16.57
N ILE A 219 -20.24 13.73 16.37
CA ILE A 219 -19.86 12.69 17.34
C ILE A 219 -18.69 11.90 16.74
N GLY A 220 -17.62 11.69 17.51
CA GLY A 220 -16.52 10.78 17.15
C GLY A 220 -15.14 11.44 17.21
N ALA A 221 -14.12 10.67 16.86
CA ALA A 221 -12.75 11.15 16.73
C ALA A 221 -12.48 11.63 15.29
N ASN A 222 -11.52 12.54 15.11
CA ASN A 222 -11.22 13.18 13.82
C ASN A 222 -10.68 12.20 12.75
N ASP A 223 -10.22 11.02 13.16
CA ASP A 223 -9.59 9.98 12.33
C ASP A 223 -10.49 8.75 12.13
N ALA A 224 -11.73 8.79 12.61
CA ALA A 224 -12.67 7.67 12.52
C ALA A 224 -14.01 8.14 11.93
N ALA A 225 -14.53 7.37 10.97
CA ALA A 225 -15.84 7.65 10.40
C ALA A 225 -16.95 7.53 11.45
N SER A 226 -17.89 8.48 11.41
CA SER A 226 -19.07 8.51 12.27
C SER A 226 -20.34 8.39 11.45
N SER A 227 -21.31 7.67 11.98
CA SER A 227 -22.65 7.49 11.43
C SER A 227 -23.73 8.11 12.32
N SER A 228 -23.36 9.03 13.22
CA SER A 228 -24.31 9.70 14.11
C SER A 228 -23.90 11.13 14.43
N VAL A 229 -24.87 11.96 14.81
CA VAL A 229 -24.66 13.31 15.35
C VAL A 229 -25.43 13.47 16.64
N LYS A 230 -25.01 14.40 17.49
CA LYS A 230 -25.76 14.77 18.70
C LYS A 230 -26.69 15.92 18.37
N LEU A 231 -27.99 15.75 18.57
CA LEU A 231 -28.94 16.86 18.40
C LEU A 231 -28.91 17.77 19.64
N LEU A 232 -29.09 19.07 19.41
CA LEU A 232 -29.14 20.11 20.45
C LEU A 232 -30.57 20.61 20.72
N PHE A 233 -31.57 19.86 20.25
CA PHE A 233 -33.00 20.15 20.42
C PHE A 233 -33.80 18.85 20.42
N ASP A 234 -35.06 18.91 20.85
CA ASP A 234 -35.99 17.78 20.80
C ASP A 234 -36.59 17.63 19.41
N ALA A 235 -36.36 16.49 18.76
CA ALA A 235 -36.94 16.11 17.48
C ALA A 235 -37.98 14.99 17.68
N PRO A 236 -39.28 15.21 17.36
CA PRO A 236 -40.32 14.22 17.58
C PRO A 236 -40.25 13.06 16.58
N GLN A 237 -40.88 11.94 16.94
CA GLN A 237 -41.12 10.85 15.99
C GLN A 237 -41.89 11.38 14.76
N GLY A 238 -41.48 10.95 13.56
CA GLY A 238 -42.05 11.38 12.29
C GLY A 238 -41.49 12.68 11.73
N ALA A 239 -40.61 13.39 12.47
CA ALA A 239 -39.91 14.54 11.94
C ALA A 239 -39.07 14.18 10.71
N GLU A 240 -39.02 15.09 9.75
CA GLU A 240 -38.28 14.89 8.52
C GLU A 240 -36.84 15.37 8.68
N MET A 241 -35.89 14.48 8.38
CA MET A 241 -34.47 14.74 8.43
C MET A 241 -33.89 14.62 7.02
N GLU A 242 -32.97 15.51 6.69
CA GLU A 242 -32.12 15.38 5.51
C GLU A 242 -30.67 15.64 5.91
N VAL A 243 -29.76 14.85 5.35
CA VAL A 243 -28.33 15.01 5.56
C VAL A 243 -27.64 15.07 4.21
N ARG A 244 -26.62 15.92 4.11
CA ARG A 244 -25.71 15.98 2.97
C ARG A 244 -24.29 16.01 3.50
N VAL A 245 -23.47 15.07 3.04
CA VAL A 245 -22.03 15.03 3.32
C VAL A 245 -21.30 15.55 2.09
N LEU A 246 -20.63 16.69 2.23
CA LEU A 246 -19.78 17.27 1.20
C LEU A 246 -18.42 16.59 1.19
N GLY A 247 -17.90 16.21 0.01
CA GLY A 247 -16.55 15.65 -0.11
C GLY A 247 -16.32 14.44 0.80
N HIS A 248 -17.24 13.47 0.73
CA HIS A 248 -17.41 12.40 1.71
C HIS A 248 -16.36 11.28 1.68
N SER A 249 -15.22 11.48 1.03
CA SER A 249 -14.31 10.36 0.81
C SER A 249 -13.71 9.89 2.13
N ALA A 250 -13.97 8.61 2.44
CA ALA A 250 -13.35 7.89 3.55
C ALA A 250 -12.00 7.28 3.14
N ALA A 251 -11.54 7.54 1.92
CA ALA A 251 -10.26 7.04 1.42
C ALA A 251 -9.10 7.62 2.24
N LYS A 252 -8.21 6.75 2.71
CA LYS A 252 -6.98 7.17 3.39
C LYS A 252 -6.08 7.96 2.42
N PRO A 253 -5.26 8.91 2.92
CA PRO A 253 -4.26 9.60 2.12
C PRO A 253 -3.36 8.60 1.39
N LEU A 254 -2.85 9.00 0.22
CA LEU A 254 -1.90 8.18 -0.56
C LEU A 254 -0.54 7.95 0.15
N THR A 255 -0.33 8.53 1.32
CA THR A 255 0.96 8.61 2.02
C THR A 255 1.13 7.60 3.17
N GLU A 256 0.41 6.48 3.15
CA GLU A 256 0.66 5.34 4.04
C GLU A 256 0.94 4.06 3.24
#